data_AF-A0A1K1Q1P1-F1
#
_entry.id   AF-A0A1K1Q1P1-F1
#
_cell.length_a   1.000
_cell.length_b   1.000
_cell.length_c   1.000
_cell.angle_alpha   90.00
_cell.angle_beta   90.00
_cell.angle_gamma   90.00
#
_symmetry.space_group_name_H-M   'P 1'
#
loop_
_entity.id
_entity.type
_entity.pdbx_description
1 polymer ?
#
loop_
_entity_poly.entity_id
_entity_poly.type
_entity_poly.pdbx_seq_one_letter_code
_entity_poly.pdbx_strand_id
1 'polypeptide(L)'
;MKITKIVAAAMALLITGSSLSYIQKYSPNTAIADSSGYVPLYVEGSLGFAIYDNKTATVAYCNSKASGKIVIPSKVKGIPVTGIDKKAFFDNDDITTVVIPDTVKIIDSYAFEGCANLEYVDFGNSLETIGDYAFSRCLSLKEANMPASLKSLGTESFSSCSRMKKATIGGRVKRIEAAAFSGCDSLESVYIPDSVQEIGTLAFWLCTSLKNITIPQSVTLMEYAVFEDCPDLKSIKIMNPKCEIIPYIYKDSAWKYWTLGNPKKTTVIGYANSTAEEFTNESGHRFVEIGGLGDVNEDGLINAIDASDILSVYAKTATKKTKPTSDELSDCDVNKDGSVNAVDASYVLSYYAYTSTNKDKGDDKLDFVTYVMNT
;
A
#
# COMPACT_ATOMS: atom_id res chain seq x y z
N MET A 1 11.29 -31.07 8.45
CA MET A 1 9.81 -31.04 8.43
C MET A 1 9.32 -31.18 9.87
N LYS A 2 8.48 -30.24 10.35
CA LYS A 2 7.86 -30.16 11.70
C LYS A 2 8.65 -29.56 12.89
N ILE A 3 9.18 -28.32 12.78
CA ILE A 3 9.41 -27.43 13.96
C ILE A 3 9.06 -25.94 13.62
N THR A 4 9.08 -25.54 12.36
CA THR A 4 8.78 -24.17 11.88
C THR A 4 7.33 -23.68 12.06
N LYS A 5 6.39 -24.51 12.51
CA LYS A 5 4.98 -24.11 12.70
C LYS A 5 4.60 -23.77 14.15
N ILE A 6 5.47 -24.01 15.14
CA ILE A 6 5.07 -23.90 16.57
C ILE A 6 5.44 -22.53 17.18
N VAL A 7 6.43 -21.80 16.65
CA VAL A 7 6.83 -20.50 17.21
C VAL A 7 6.11 -19.32 16.54
N ALA A 8 5.82 -19.40 15.24
CA ALA A 8 4.86 -18.49 14.59
C ALA A 8 3.45 -18.65 15.19
N ALA A 9 3.09 -19.87 15.59
CA ALA A 9 1.89 -20.12 16.36
C ALA A 9 1.96 -19.48 17.76
N ALA A 10 3.10 -19.35 18.43
CA ALA A 10 3.18 -18.88 19.82
C ALA A 10 2.94 -17.35 19.98
N MET A 11 3.20 -16.52 18.96
CA MET A 11 2.74 -15.12 18.94
C MET A 11 1.41 -14.92 18.22
N ALA A 12 0.97 -15.87 17.38
CA ALA A 12 -0.43 -15.97 16.96
C ALA A 12 -1.36 -16.58 18.05
N LEU A 13 -0.81 -17.23 19.09
CA LEU A 13 -1.53 -17.90 20.19
C LEU A 13 -1.88 -16.98 21.35
N LEU A 14 -1.48 -15.71 21.32
CA LEU A 14 -2.17 -14.67 22.08
C LEU A 14 -3.50 -14.24 21.42
N ILE A 15 -3.81 -14.74 20.22
CA ILE A 15 -5.03 -14.40 19.46
C ILE A 15 -5.96 -15.60 19.23
N THR A 16 -5.57 -16.84 19.54
CA THR A 16 -6.50 -18.00 19.50
C THR A 16 -6.48 -18.78 20.81
N GLY A 17 -7.33 -18.40 21.76
CA GLY A 17 -7.22 -18.99 23.09
C GLY A 17 -8.34 -18.77 24.10
N SER A 18 -9.52 -18.31 23.71
CA SER A 18 -10.75 -18.65 24.44
C SER A 18 -11.88 -18.89 23.45
N SER A 19 -11.93 -20.12 22.92
CA SER A 19 -13.22 -20.75 22.66
C SER A 19 -13.93 -20.93 24.00
N LEU A 20 -14.53 -19.86 24.49
CA LEU A 20 -15.64 -19.90 25.42
C LEU A 20 -16.82 -19.38 24.63
N SER A 21 -17.73 -20.29 24.32
CA SER A 21 -19.03 -20.03 23.74
C SER A 21 -19.68 -18.80 24.37
N TYR A 22 -19.61 -17.68 23.66
CA TYR A 22 -20.50 -16.55 23.88
C TYR A 22 -21.21 -16.27 22.57
N ILE A 23 -22.11 -17.19 22.20
CA ILE A 23 -23.23 -16.85 21.32
C ILE A 23 -24.13 -15.92 22.14
N GLN A 24 -23.75 -14.65 22.27
CA GLN A 24 -24.76 -13.61 22.30
C GLN A 24 -25.09 -13.34 20.84
N LYS A 25 -26.09 -14.06 20.35
CA LYS A 25 -26.83 -13.67 19.16
C LYS A 25 -27.29 -12.23 19.44
N TYR A 26 -26.64 -11.24 18.80
CA TYR A 26 -26.95 -9.83 19.02
C TYR A 26 -28.45 -9.65 18.81
N SER A 27 -29.16 -9.38 19.89
CA SER A 27 -30.60 -9.21 19.88
C SER A 27 -30.84 -7.74 19.55
N PRO A 28 -31.36 -7.39 18.37
CA PRO A 28 -31.51 -6.00 17.97
C PRO A 28 -32.74 -5.45 18.67
N ASN A 29 -32.62 -5.09 19.94
CA ASN A 29 -33.67 -4.39 20.67
C ASN A 29 -33.10 -3.68 21.91
N THR A 30 -32.10 -2.83 21.71
CA THR A 30 -31.81 -1.73 22.63
C THR A 30 -31.17 -0.61 21.83
N ALA A 31 -31.75 0.58 21.92
CA ALA A 31 -31.21 1.83 21.40
C ALA A 31 -29.73 1.96 21.78
N ILE A 32 -28.91 2.38 20.82
CA ILE A 32 -27.51 2.76 21.11
C ILE A 32 -27.61 4.07 21.90
N ALA A 33 -27.33 4.00 23.19
CA ALA A 33 -27.30 5.17 24.06
C ALA A 33 -25.94 5.86 23.91
N ASP A 34 -25.90 6.99 23.23
CA ASP A 34 -24.92 8.02 23.55
C ASP A 34 -25.48 8.96 24.64
N SER A 35 -24.63 9.81 25.18
CA SER A 35 -24.92 10.71 26.30
C SER A 35 -25.98 11.79 26.02
N SER A 36 -26.65 11.78 24.86
CA SER A 36 -27.55 12.84 24.41
C SER A 36 -29.04 12.48 24.31
N GLY A 37 -29.43 11.20 24.41
CA GLY A 37 -30.83 10.79 24.42
C GLY A 37 -31.13 9.60 23.53
N TYR A 38 -32.35 9.07 23.66
CA TYR A 38 -32.81 7.88 22.95
C TYR A 38 -32.90 8.15 21.44
N VAL A 39 -32.03 7.52 20.64
CA VAL A 39 -32.10 7.60 19.17
C VAL A 39 -33.09 6.54 18.66
N PRO A 40 -34.23 6.94 18.03
CA PRO A 40 -35.18 5.97 17.52
C PRO A 40 -34.58 5.17 16.36
N LEU A 41 -34.59 3.85 16.50
CA LEU A 41 -34.19 2.94 15.43
C LEU A 41 -35.33 2.78 14.42
N TYR A 42 -35.06 3.05 13.15
CA TYR A 42 -35.93 2.68 12.04
C TYR A 42 -35.39 1.42 11.36
N VAL A 43 -36.27 0.50 10.99
CA VAL A 43 -35.87 -0.77 10.37
C VAL A 43 -36.45 -0.85 8.97
N GLU A 44 -35.58 -1.17 8.00
CA GLU A 44 -35.94 -1.41 6.62
C GLU A 44 -35.27 -2.69 6.14
N GLY A 45 -36.08 -3.72 5.91
CA GLY A 45 -35.59 -5.05 5.54
C GLY A 45 -34.67 -5.64 6.61
N SER A 46 -33.41 -5.90 6.24
CA SER A 46 -32.40 -6.45 7.13
C SER A 46 -31.57 -5.40 7.89
N LEU A 47 -31.78 -4.10 7.60
CA LEU A 47 -30.99 -3.01 8.14
C LEU A 47 -31.78 -2.19 9.17
N GLY A 48 -31.13 -1.87 10.29
CA GLY A 48 -31.59 -0.91 11.28
C GLY A 48 -30.79 0.38 11.17
N PHE A 49 -31.48 1.52 11.28
CA PHE A 49 -30.93 2.84 11.10
C PHE A 49 -31.16 3.71 12.34
N ALA A 50 -30.10 4.36 12.81
CA ALA A 50 -30.20 5.44 13.79
C ALA A 50 -30.41 6.77 13.06
N ILE A 51 -31.35 7.60 13.52
CA ILE A 51 -31.69 8.89 12.90
C ILE A 51 -31.38 10.03 13.87
N TYR A 52 -30.53 10.96 13.44
CA TYR A 52 -30.05 12.09 14.23
C TYR A 52 -30.68 13.40 13.75
N ASP A 53 -31.41 14.07 14.64
CA ASP A 53 -32.05 15.39 14.44
C ASP A 53 -32.82 15.56 13.13
N ASN A 54 -33.35 14.47 12.56
CA ASN A 54 -33.93 14.41 11.21
C ASN A 54 -33.02 14.96 10.09
N LYS A 55 -31.70 14.99 10.29
CA LYS A 55 -30.71 15.53 9.34
C LYS A 55 -29.82 14.45 8.74
N THR A 56 -29.42 13.48 9.55
CA THR A 56 -28.57 12.37 9.11
C THR A 56 -29.07 11.06 9.69
N ALA A 57 -28.72 9.97 9.02
CA ALA A 57 -28.96 8.62 9.50
C ALA A 57 -27.69 7.77 9.33
N THR A 58 -27.55 6.74 10.15
CA THR A 58 -26.46 5.75 10.04
C THR A 58 -27.04 4.36 10.01
N VAL A 59 -26.31 3.40 9.42
CA VAL A 59 -26.63 1.98 9.56
C VAL A 59 -26.15 1.53 10.93
N ALA A 60 -27.08 1.34 11.86
CA ALA A 60 -26.79 0.99 13.24
C ALA A 60 -26.59 -0.53 13.43
N TYR A 61 -27.30 -1.35 12.64
CA TYR A 61 -27.12 -2.79 12.63
C TYR A 61 -27.64 -3.45 11.36
N CYS A 62 -27.13 -4.64 11.08
CA CYS A 62 -27.60 -5.56 10.08
C CYS A 62 -28.01 -6.86 10.78
N ASN A 63 -29.27 -7.26 10.65
CA ASN A 63 -29.77 -8.44 11.35
C ASN A 63 -29.33 -9.76 10.67
N SER A 64 -29.46 -10.86 11.42
CA SER A 64 -29.09 -12.22 11.00
C SER A 64 -29.92 -12.82 9.85
N LYS A 65 -30.86 -12.07 9.27
CA LYS A 65 -31.57 -12.49 8.04
C LYS A 65 -30.93 -11.92 6.77
N ALA A 66 -30.01 -10.96 6.91
CA ALA A 66 -29.23 -10.45 5.78
C ALA A 66 -28.40 -11.58 5.17
N SER A 67 -28.47 -11.73 3.86
CA SER A 67 -27.65 -12.69 3.12
C SER A 67 -27.41 -12.19 1.70
N GLY A 68 -26.31 -12.64 1.09
CA GLY A 68 -25.95 -12.26 -0.26
C GLY A 68 -25.62 -10.76 -0.40
N LYS A 69 -26.23 -10.11 -1.39
CA LYS A 69 -25.97 -8.70 -1.70
C LYS A 69 -26.83 -7.77 -0.85
N ILE A 70 -26.19 -6.89 -0.10
CA ILE A 70 -26.81 -5.78 0.63
C ILE A 70 -26.57 -4.48 -0.12
N VAL A 71 -27.64 -3.72 -0.34
CA VAL A 71 -27.58 -2.36 -0.88
C VAL A 71 -28.02 -1.41 0.22
N ILE A 72 -27.09 -0.59 0.71
CA ILE A 72 -27.41 0.42 1.71
C ILE A 72 -28.15 1.56 1.00
N PRO A 73 -29.36 1.93 1.43
CA PRO A 73 -30.09 3.02 0.79
C PRO A 73 -29.38 4.35 1.05
N SER A 74 -29.32 5.23 0.05
CA SER A 74 -28.73 6.57 0.21
C SER A 74 -29.54 7.47 1.13
N LYS A 75 -30.82 7.15 1.33
CA LYS A 75 -31.74 7.88 2.21
C LYS A 75 -32.68 6.93 2.90
N VAL A 76 -33.07 7.27 4.12
CA VAL A 76 -34.09 6.59 4.89
C VAL A 76 -35.07 7.64 5.40
N LYS A 77 -36.37 7.50 5.09
CA LYS A 77 -37.39 8.55 5.34
C LYS A 77 -37.01 9.95 4.79
N GLY A 78 -36.33 9.99 3.65
CA GLY A 78 -35.85 11.24 3.04
C GLY A 78 -34.58 11.82 3.67
N ILE A 79 -34.08 11.23 4.75
CA ILE A 79 -32.89 11.64 5.49
C ILE A 79 -31.67 10.90 4.92
N PRO A 80 -30.56 11.56 4.58
CA PRO A 80 -29.38 10.90 4.01
C PRO A 80 -28.74 9.92 4.99
N VAL A 81 -28.36 8.74 4.49
CA VAL A 81 -27.56 7.78 5.25
C VAL A 81 -26.09 8.15 5.07
N THR A 82 -25.45 8.61 6.15
CA THR A 82 -24.13 9.24 6.14
C THR A 82 -23.03 8.40 6.79
N GLY A 83 -23.39 7.29 7.45
CA GLY A 83 -22.41 6.45 8.14
C GLY A 83 -22.85 5.01 8.31
N ILE A 84 -21.88 4.16 8.62
CA ILE A 84 -22.07 2.78 9.07
C ILE A 84 -21.44 2.68 10.44
N ASP A 85 -22.25 2.41 11.45
CA ASP A 85 -21.82 2.48 12.84
C ASP A 85 -20.93 1.31 13.23
N LYS A 86 -20.25 1.49 14.37
CA LYS A 86 -19.41 0.47 14.97
C LYS A 86 -20.17 -0.84 15.10
N LYS A 87 -19.56 -1.90 14.55
CA LYS A 87 -20.10 -3.27 14.54
C LYS A 87 -21.44 -3.47 13.82
N ALA A 88 -21.86 -2.57 12.93
CA ALA A 88 -23.15 -2.68 12.25
C ALA A 88 -23.35 -4.02 11.51
N PHE A 89 -22.29 -4.59 10.93
CA PHE A 89 -22.28 -5.88 10.22
C PHE A 89 -21.34 -6.90 10.86
N PHE A 90 -20.89 -6.69 12.11
CA PHE A 90 -19.91 -7.54 12.78
C PHE A 90 -20.27 -9.04 12.75
N ASP A 91 -19.29 -9.88 12.38
CA ASP A 91 -19.40 -11.34 12.23
C ASP A 91 -20.59 -11.78 11.34
N ASN A 92 -20.95 -10.99 10.32
CA ASN A 92 -21.98 -11.38 9.36
C ASN A 92 -21.38 -12.23 8.23
N ASP A 93 -21.41 -13.54 8.44
CA ASP A 93 -20.92 -14.52 7.46
C ASP A 93 -21.90 -14.82 6.31
N ASP A 94 -23.11 -14.26 6.30
CA ASP A 94 -24.10 -14.55 5.27
C ASP A 94 -24.06 -13.56 4.10
N ILE A 95 -23.49 -12.37 4.30
CA ILE A 95 -23.34 -11.36 3.25
C ILE A 95 -22.14 -11.65 2.36
N THR A 96 -22.31 -11.42 1.05
CA THR A 96 -21.27 -11.63 0.04
C THR A 96 -20.93 -10.37 -0.73
N THR A 97 -21.79 -9.36 -0.71
CA THR A 97 -21.55 -8.07 -1.37
C THR A 97 -22.23 -6.96 -0.61
N VAL A 98 -21.56 -5.82 -0.45
CA VAL A 98 -22.16 -4.60 0.10
C VAL A 98 -21.98 -3.44 -0.88
N VAL A 99 -23.08 -2.75 -1.18
CA VAL A 99 -23.08 -1.51 -1.96
C VAL A 99 -23.32 -0.34 -1.01
N ILE A 100 -22.32 0.52 -0.89
CA ILE A 100 -22.30 1.68 0.00
C ILE A 100 -22.56 2.94 -0.86
N PRO A 101 -23.64 3.70 -0.61
CA PRO A 101 -23.99 4.84 -1.45
C PRO A 101 -23.07 6.04 -1.23
N ASP A 102 -23.01 6.95 -2.21
CA ASP A 102 -22.24 8.21 -2.17
C ASP A 102 -22.65 9.18 -1.04
N THR A 103 -23.71 8.90 -0.29
CA THR A 103 -24.07 9.70 0.89
C THR A 103 -23.25 9.31 2.13
N VAL A 104 -22.69 8.09 2.16
CA VAL A 104 -21.90 7.60 3.30
C VAL A 104 -20.52 8.24 3.30
N LYS A 105 -20.17 8.80 4.46
CA LYS A 105 -18.91 9.49 4.74
C LYS A 105 -17.99 8.69 5.64
N ILE A 106 -18.55 7.85 6.52
CA ILE A 106 -17.81 7.16 7.57
C ILE A 106 -18.23 5.69 7.61
N ILE A 107 -17.25 4.79 7.62
CA ILE A 107 -17.39 3.40 8.06
C ILE A 107 -16.63 3.31 9.37
N ASP A 108 -17.33 3.13 10.49
CA ASP A 108 -16.75 3.17 11.82
C ASP A 108 -16.02 1.85 12.16
N SER A 109 -15.30 1.85 13.28
CA SER A 109 -14.47 0.72 13.68
C SER A 109 -15.28 -0.57 13.78
N TYR A 110 -14.68 -1.68 13.35
CA TYR A 110 -15.29 -3.01 13.40
C TYR A 110 -16.59 -3.17 12.59
N ALA A 111 -16.97 -2.21 11.74
CA ALA A 111 -18.27 -2.20 11.05
C ALA A 111 -18.55 -3.51 10.29
N PHE A 112 -17.56 -4.08 9.61
CA PHE A 112 -17.62 -5.35 8.87
C PHE A 112 -16.58 -6.37 9.37
N GLU A 113 -16.03 -6.21 10.58
CA GLU A 113 -15.07 -7.18 11.11
C GLU A 113 -15.70 -8.58 11.09
N GLY A 114 -14.95 -9.56 10.60
CA GLY A 114 -15.36 -10.95 10.60
C GLY A 114 -16.45 -11.33 9.60
N CYS A 115 -16.81 -10.46 8.64
CA CYS A 115 -17.69 -10.85 7.53
C CYS A 115 -16.94 -11.79 6.56
N ALA A 116 -16.74 -13.06 6.93
CA ALA A 116 -15.75 -13.93 6.28
C ALA A 116 -16.10 -14.28 4.82
N ASN A 117 -17.38 -14.20 4.44
CA ASN A 117 -17.86 -14.45 3.09
C ASN A 117 -18.06 -13.18 2.24
N LEU A 118 -17.79 -11.99 2.79
CA LEU A 118 -17.87 -10.74 2.04
C LEU A 118 -16.80 -10.73 0.93
N GLU A 119 -17.23 -10.81 -0.33
CA GLU A 119 -16.31 -10.87 -1.47
C GLU A 119 -16.05 -9.51 -2.12
N TYR A 120 -17.04 -8.62 -2.08
CA TYR A 120 -17.04 -7.35 -2.79
C TYR A 120 -17.65 -6.21 -1.96
N VAL A 121 -16.98 -5.07 -1.95
CA VAL A 121 -17.49 -3.82 -1.39
C VAL A 121 -17.44 -2.76 -2.48
N ASP A 122 -18.59 -2.22 -2.82
CA ASP A 122 -18.71 -1.06 -3.71
C ASP A 122 -18.77 0.20 -2.84
N PHE A 123 -17.64 0.89 -2.74
CA PHE A 123 -17.50 2.08 -1.90
C PHE A 123 -18.07 3.31 -2.60
N GLY A 124 -18.92 4.07 -1.90
CA GLY A 124 -19.38 5.36 -2.38
C GLY A 124 -18.23 6.36 -2.56
N ASN A 125 -18.28 7.16 -3.62
CA ASN A 125 -17.24 8.11 -4.05
C ASN A 125 -16.96 9.26 -3.08
N SER A 126 -17.78 9.36 -2.03
CA SER A 126 -17.76 10.41 -1.02
C SER A 126 -17.20 9.93 0.32
N LEU A 127 -16.85 8.65 0.47
CA LEU A 127 -16.34 8.07 1.71
C LEU A 127 -15.05 8.76 2.14
N GLU A 128 -14.97 9.19 3.40
CA GLU A 128 -13.85 9.96 3.94
C GLU A 128 -13.05 9.19 5.00
N THR A 129 -13.70 8.27 5.72
CA THR A 129 -13.06 7.52 6.81
C THR A 129 -13.44 6.04 6.78
N ILE A 130 -12.44 5.18 6.92
CA ILE A 130 -12.58 3.77 7.30
C ILE A 130 -11.91 3.60 8.66
N GLY A 131 -12.67 3.18 9.67
CA GLY A 131 -12.20 3.04 11.05
C GLY A 131 -11.33 1.81 11.30
N ASP A 132 -10.85 1.70 12.53
CA ASP A 132 -9.98 0.60 12.95
C ASP A 132 -10.72 -0.75 12.81
N TYR A 133 -10.02 -1.77 12.32
CA TYR A 133 -10.54 -3.13 12.14
C TYR A 133 -11.80 -3.21 11.26
N ALA A 134 -12.18 -2.15 10.53
CA ALA A 134 -13.48 -2.06 9.87
C ALA A 134 -13.79 -3.22 8.92
N PHE A 135 -12.79 -3.77 8.23
CA PHE A 135 -12.88 -4.95 7.37
C PHE A 135 -11.90 -6.05 7.80
N SER A 136 -11.43 -6.03 9.05
CA SER A 136 -10.56 -7.07 9.57
C SER A 136 -11.22 -8.44 9.47
N ARG A 137 -10.47 -9.46 9.08
CA ARG A 137 -10.95 -10.84 8.91
C ARG A 137 -12.08 -11.00 7.89
N CYS A 138 -12.22 -10.09 6.92
CA CYS A 138 -13.02 -10.32 5.71
C CYS A 138 -12.30 -11.30 4.76
N LEU A 139 -12.26 -12.57 5.15
CA LEU A 139 -11.40 -13.60 4.53
C LEU A 139 -11.62 -13.79 3.03
N SER A 140 -12.82 -13.50 2.52
CA SER A 140 -13.17 -13.64 1.11
C SER A 140 -13.08 -12.36 0.28
N LEU A 141 -12.74 -11.22 0.88
CA LEU A 141 -12.67 -9.95 0.18
C LEU A 141 -11.60 -10.01 -0.90
N LYS A 142 -11.98 -9.80 -2.16
CA LYS A 142 -11.08 -9.99 -3.32
C LYS A 142 -10.27 -8.74 -3.65
N GLU A 143 -10.85 -7.57 -3.44
CA GLU A 143 -10.24 -6.28 -3.78
C GLU A 143 -10.73 -5.19 -2.81
N ALA A 144 -9.89 -4.20 -2.56
CA ALA A 144 -10.26 -2.96 -1.87
C ALA A 144 -9.93 -1.75 -2.74
N ASN A 145 -10.92 -1.27 -3.49
CA ASN A 145 -10.80 -0.09 -4.35
C ASN A 145 -11.32 1.14 -3.61
N MET A 146 -10.48 1.73 -2.74
CA MET A 146 -10.90 2.87 -1.92
C MET A 146 -11.04 4.15 -2.78
N PRO A 147 -12.06 4.99 -2.51
CA PRO A 147 -12.33 6.16 -3.32
C PRO A 147 -11.30 7.28 -3.08
N ALA A 148 -11.12 8.14 -4.09
CA ALA A 148 -10.19 9.27 -4.04
C ALA A 148 -10.50 10.29 -2.92
N SER A 149 -11.73 10.28 -2.38
CA SER A 149 -12.16 11.11 -1.26
C SER A 149 -11.62 10.64 0.10
N LEU A 150 -11.16 9.39 0.23
CA LEU A 150 -10.79 8.81 1.51
C LEU A 150 -9.59 9.55 2.12
N LYS A 151 -9.78 10.05 3.34
CA LYS A 151 -8.82 10.85 4.11
C LYS A 151 -8.12 10.04 5.20
N SER A 152 -8.84 9.08 5.80
CA SER A 152 -8.34 8.28 6.93
C SER A 152 -8.63 6.79 6.72
N LEU A 153 -7.62 5.98 7.05
CA LEU A 153 -7.65 4.52 6.99
C LEU A 153 -7.13 3.99 8.33
N GLY A 154 -7.99 3.35 9.12
CA GLY A 154 -7.68 2.93 10.49
C GLY A 154 -6.70 1.77 10.61
N THR A 155 -6.24 1.57 11.85
CA THR A 155 -5.37 0.46 12.26
C THR A 155 -6.06 -0.87 11.97
N GLU A 156 -5.33 -1.82 11.39
CA GLU A 156 -5.85 -3.15 11.03
C GLU A 156 -7.13 -3.15 10.17
N SER A 157 -7.43 -2.04 9.49
CA SER A 157 -8.69 -1.85 8.75
C SER A 157 -8.98 -2.94 7.72
N PHE A 158 -7.96 -3.53 7.08
CA PHE A 158 -8.08 -4.67 6.16
C PHE A 158 -7.20 -5.86 6.60
N SER A 159 -6.89 -5.97 7.89
CA SER A 159 -6.09 -7.07 8.44
C SER A 159 -6.74 -8.43 8.13
N SER A 160 -5.94 -9.43 7.79
CA SER A 160 -6.34 -10.81 7.48
C SER A 160 -7.37 -10.94 6.34
N CYS A 161 -7.42 -10.01 5.38
CA CYS A 161 -8.17 -10.18 4.14
C CYS A 161 -7.43 -11.13 3.18
N SER A 162 -7.32 -12.41 3.55
CA SER A 162 -6.38 -13.36 2.96
C SER A 162 -6.60 -13.66 1.47
N ARG A 163 -7.80 -13.42 0.92
CA ARG A 163 -8.11 -13.55 -0.52
C ARG A 163 -8.01 -12.25 -1.32
N MET A 164 -7.61 -11.13 -0.69
CA MET A 164 -7.47 -9.85 -1.36
C MET A 164 -6.27 -9.87 -2.29
N LYS A 165 -6.48 -9.65 -3.58
CA LYS A 165 -5.42 -9.63 -4.61
C LYS A 165 -4.89 -8.23 -4.91
N LYS A 166 -5.74 -7.22 -4.75
CA LYS A 166 -5.45 -5.84 -5.11
C LYS A 166 -6.02 -4.87 -4.08
N ALA A 167 -5.20 -3.90 -3.69
CA ALA A 167 -5.62 -2.75 -2.92
C ALA A 167 -5.25 -1.44 -3.64
N THR A 168 -6.17 -0.48 -3.65
CA THR A 168 -5.92 0.89 -4.14
C THR A 168 -6.22 1.85 -3.00
N ILE A 169 -5.19 2.47 -2.43
CA ILE A 169 -5.34 3.41 -1.32
C ILE A 169 -5.98 4.71 -1.83
N GLY A 170 -6.89 5.30 -1.05
CA GLY A 170 -7.58 6.53 -1.44
C GLY A 170 -6.65 7.75 -1.49
N GLY A 171 -6.87 8.62 -2.46
CA GLY A 171 -5.95 9.70 -2.86
C GLY A 171 -5.78 10.86 -1.88
N ARG A 172 -6.39 10.83 -0.69
CA ARG A 172 -6.17 11.83 0.37
C ARG A 172 -5.63 11.23 1.67
N VAL A 173 -5.42 9.91 1.72
CA VAL A 173 -4.84 9.22 2.87
C VAL A 173 -3.42 9.72 3.09
N LYS A 174 -3.12 10.13 4.33
CA LYS A 174 -1.79 10.64 4.73
C LYS A 174 -0.89 9.56 5.32
N ARG A 175 -1.47 8.55 5.96
CA ARG A 175 -0.74 7.47 6.61
C ARG A 175 -1.44 6.15 6.35
N ILE A 176 -0.66 5.13 6.00
CA ILE A 176 -1.12 3.74 6.04
C ILE A 176 -0.89 3.29 7.48
N GLU A 177 -1.96 3.11 8.25
CA GLU A 177 -1.84 2.81 9.68
C GLU A 177 -1.26 1.42 9.97
N ALA A 178 -0.94 1.20 11.24
CA ALA A 178 -0.35 -0.04 11.72
C ALA A 178 -1.19 -1.25 11.30
N ALA A 179 -0.51 -2.26 10.75
CA ALA A 179 -1.10 -3.52 10.30
C ALA A 179 -2.33 -3.39 9.36
N ALA A 180 -2.51 -2.25 8.67
CA ALA A 180 -3.70 -2.00 7.85
C ALA A 180 -3.98 -3.09 6.80
N PHE A 181 -2.94 -3.70 6.21
CA PHE A 181 -3.03 -4.81 5.25
C PHE A 181 -2.28 -6.06 5.73
N SER A 182 -2.02 -6.18 7.03
CA SER A 182 -1.37 -7.35 7.63
C SER A 182 -2.14 -8.64 7.29
N GLY A 183 -1.45 -9.72 6.92
CA GLY A 183 -2.07 -11.03 6.63
C GLY A 183 -2.96 -11.05 5.38
N CYS A 184 -2.80 -10.10 4.46
CA CYS A 184 -3.41 -10.17 3.13
C CYS A 184 -2.61 -11.13 2.23
N ASP A 185 -2.70 -12.43 2.52
CA ASP A 185 -1.84 -13.47 1.92
C ASP A 185 -1.81 -13.46 0.38
N SER A 186 -2.95 -13.18 -0.27
CA SER A 186 -3.09 -13.16 -1.73
C SER A 186 -2.74 -11.80 -2.38
N LEU A 187 -2.29 -10.81 -1.61
CA LEU A 187 -2.11 -9.43 -2.09
C LEU A 187 -0.93 -9.35 -3.05
N GLU A 188 -1.21 -9.21 -4.34
CA GLU A 188 -0.21 -9.16 -5.40
C GLU A 188 0.18 -7.72 -5.76
N SER A 189 -0.73 -6.77 -5.59
CA SER A 189 -0.52 -5.36 -5.97
C SER A 189 -1.19 -4.37 -5.01
N VAL A 190 -0.48 -3.31 -4.70
CA VAL A 190 -0.95 -2.18 -3.89
C VAL A 190 -0.59 -0.88 -4.60
N TYR A 191 -1.57 -0.03 -4.88
CA TYR A 191 -1.34 1.33 -5.33
C TYR A 191 -1.30 2.29 -4.14
N ILE A 192 -0.14 2.89 -3.88
CA ILE A 192 0.07 3.91 -2.85
C ILE A 192 0.14 5.29 -3.55
N PRO A 193 -0.82 6.20 -3.31
CA PRO A 193 -0.84 7.53 -3.92
C PRO A 193 0.18 8.48 -3.27
N ASP A 194 0.57 9.53 -4.00
CA ASP A 194 1.48 10.60 -3.54
C ASP A 194 0.94 11.43 -2.36
N SER A 195 -0.28 11.16 -1.90
CA SER A 195 -0.80 11.76 -0.67
C SER A 195 -0.20 11.14 0.59
N VAL A 196 0.29 9.90 0.52
CA VAL A 196 0.79 9.14 1.67
C VAL A 196 2.19 9.64 2.05
N GLN A 197 2.36 9.94 3.33
CA GLN A 197 3.59 10.45 3.94
C GLN A 197 4.25 9.40 4.85
N GLU A 198 3.46 8.52 5.45
CA GLU A 198 3.96 7.54 6.43
C GLU A 198 3.36 6.15 6.20
N ILE A 199 4.18 5.11 6.38
CA ILE A 199 3.74 3.71 6.36
C ILE A 199 4.03 3.11 7.74
N GLY A 200 2.95 2.73 8.43
CA GLY A 200 2.96 2.29 9.81
C GLY A 200 3.50 0.87 10.02
N THR A 201 3.75 0.57 11.29
CA THR A 201 4.29 -0.71 11.75
C THR A 201 3.49 -1.90 11.22
N LEU A 202 4.17 -2.91 10.67
CA LEU A 202 3.55 -4.14 10.14
C LEU A 202 2.49 -3.91 9.03
N ALA A 203 2.44 -2.75 8.39
CA ALA A 203 1.37 -2.40 7.44
C ALA A 203 1.11 -3.46 6.36
N PHE A 204 2.15 -4.16 5.88
CA PHE A 204 2.07 -5.25 4.90
C PHE A 204 2.68 -6.55 5.42
N TRP A 205 2.76 -6.74 6.75
CA TRP A 205 3.26 -7.99 7.34
C TRP A 205 2.48 -9.19 6.81
N LEU A 206 3.16 -10.31 6.53
CA LEU A 206 2.55 -11.54 5.97
C LEU A 206 1.80 -11.35 4.64
N CYS A 207 2.08 -10.31 3.85
CA CYS A 207 1.57 -10.23 2.47
C CYS A 207 2.33 -11.20 1.56
N THR A 208 2.03 -12.50 1.69
CA THR A 208 2.91 -13.56 1.15
C THR A 208 3.01 -13.62 -0.36
N SER A 209 2.04 -13.07 -1.10
CA SER A 209 2.02 -13.00 -2.57
C SER A 209 2.56 -11.69 -3.15
N LEU A 210 2.93 -10.71 -2.30
CA LEU A 210 3.40 -9.40 -2.76
C LEU A 210 4.79 -9.54 -3.35
N LYS A 211 4.93 -9.29 -4.66
CA LYS A 211 6.18 -9.50 -5.40
C LYS A 211 7.01 -8.24 -5.56
N ASN A 212 6.37 -7.12 -5.87
CA ASN A 212 7.03 -5.85 -6.09
C ASN A 212 6.16 -4.74 -5.54
N ILE A 213 6.79 -3.70 -5.01
CA ILE A 213 6.07 -2.51 -4.55
C ILE A 213 6.89 -1.25 -4.80
N THR A 214 6.21 -0.16 -5.13
CA THR A 214 6.81 1.17 -5.24
C THR A 214 6.31 2.03 -4.09
N ILE A 215 7.25 2.61 -3.35
CA ILE A 215 7.04 3.58 -2.28
C ILE A 215 7.22 4.97 -2.90
N PRO A 216 6.16 5.81 -2.98
CA PRO A 216 6.21 7.07 -3.69
C PRO A 216 7.11 8.10 -2.99
N GLN A 217 7.51 9.14 -3.73
CA GLN A 217 8.43 10.18 -3.25
C GLN A 217 7.88 10.95 -2.04
N SER A 218 6.56 10.98 -1.88
CA SER A 218 5.88 11.61 -0.76
C SER A 218 6.10 10.92 0.58
N VAL A 219 6.46 9.63 0.59
CA VAL A 219 6.65 8.87 1.83
C VAL A 219 7.97 9.28 2.47
N THR A 220 7.88 9.87 3.66
CA THR A 220 9.03 10.34 4.44
C THR A 220 9.42 9.38 5.55
N LEU A 221 8.54 8.44 5.94
CA LEU A 221 8.78 7.48 7.03
C LEU A 221 8.17 6.11 6.72
N MET A 222 8.97 5.06 6.93
CA MET A 222 8.52 3.67 7.03
C MET A 222 8.90 3.13 8.41
N GLU A 223 7.88 2.74 9.18
CA GLU A 223 8.05 2.20 10.54
C GLU A 223 8.53 0.73 10.53
N TYR A 224 8.44 0.05 11.67
CA TYR A 224 9.02 -1.27 11.87
C TYR A 224 8.32 -2.37 11.06
N ALA A 225 9.11 -3.29 10.48
CA ALA A 225 8.65 -4.58 9.95
C ALA A 225 7.52 -4.47 8.90
N VAL A 226 7.50 -3.38 8.13
CA VAL A 226 6.46 -3.09 7.12
C VAL A 226 6.26 -4.27 6.15
N PHE A 227 7.33 -4.86 5.65
CA PHE A 227 7.31 -6.00 4.70
C PHE A 227 7.85 -7.30 5.30
N GLU A 228 7.82 -7.44 6.61
CA GLU A 228 8.27 -8.67 7.25
C GLU A 228 7.40 -9.86 6.82
N ASP A 229 8.01 -11.06 6.74
CA ASP A 229 7.34 -12.29 6.30
C ASP A 229 6.59 -12.17 4.96
N CYS A 230 7.11 -11.36 4.03
CA CYS A 230 6.70 -11.34 2.62
C CYS A 230 7.66 -12.22 1.77
N PRO A 231 7.54 -13.57 1.77
CA PRO A 231 8.53 -14.48 1.18
C PRO A 231 8.72 -14.38 -0.33
N ASP A 232 7.72 -13.86 -1.06
CA ASP A 232 7.75 -13.68 -2.51
C ASP A 232 8.14 -12.25 -2.93
N LEU A 233 8.42 -11.36 -1.97
CA LEU A 233 8.85 -9.99 -2.25
C LEU A 233 10.24 -10.01 -2.89
N LYS A 234 10.29 -9.61 -4.16
CA LYS A 234 11.49 -9.57 -4.99
C LYS A 234 12.11 -8.18 -5.01
N SER A 235 11.29 -7.14 -5.08
CA SER A 235 11.80 -5.77 -5.13
C SER A 235 10.94 -4.75 -4.40
N ILE A 236 11.60 -3.76 -3.82
CA ILE A 236 10.99 -2.55 -3.26
C ILE A 236 11.68 -1.35 -3.92
N LYS A 237 10.91 -0.52 -4.65
CA LYS A 237 11.40 0.74 -5.22
C LYS A 237 11.05 1.88 -4.27
N ILE A 238 12.05 2.59 -3.74
CA ILE A 238 11.88 3.71 -2.81
C ILE A 238 12.23 5.00 -3.54
N MET A 239 11.22 5.84 -3.80
CA MET A 239 11.37 7.05 -4.61
C MET A 239 11.78 8.29 -3.80
N ASN A 240 11.74 8.24 -2.47
CA ASN A 240 12.22 9.33 -1.64
C ASN A 240 13.64 9.03 -1.13
N PRO A 241 14.67 9.77 -1.59
CA PRO A 241 16.05 9.55 -1.15
C PRO A 241 16.27 9.82 0.35
N LYS A 242 15.31 10.51 1.00
CA LYS A 242 15.33 10.87 2.42
C LYS A 242 14.24 10.17 3.24
N CYS A 243 13.67 9.06 2.74
CA CYS A 243 12.70 8.28 3.52
C CYS A 243 13.39 7.71 4.76
N GLU A 244 12.98 8.10 5.97
CA GLU A 244 13.45 7.45 7.18
C GLU A 244 12.92 6.01 7.20
N ILE A 245 13.83 5.02 7.29
CA ILE A 245 13.50 3.60 7.32
C ILE A 245 13.87 3.09 8.70
N ILE A 246 12.89 2.88 9.56
CA ILE A 246 13.15 2.48 10.93
C ILE A 246 13.56 1.00 10.95
N PRO A 247 14.79 0.65 11.38
CA PRO A 247 15.17 -0.75 11.53
C PRO A 247 14.61 -1.32 12.84
N TYR A 248 14.24 -2.60 12.85
CA TYR A 248 13.97 -3.30 14.10
C TYR A 248 15.22 -4.07 14.56
N ILE A 249 15.95 -3.51 15.53
CA ILE A 249 17.14 -4.14 16.10
C ILE A 249 16.93 -4.29 17.61
N TYR A 250 16.47 -5.46 18.07
CA TYR A 250 16.74 -5.86 19.45
C TYR A 250 18.20 -6.31 19.51
N LYS A 251 19.07 -5.47 20.10
CA LYS A 251 20.50 -5.73 20.22
C LYS A 251 20.85 -7.05 20.94
N ASP A 252 19.90 -7.61 21.71
CA ASP A 252 20.08 -8.84 22.51
C ASP A 252 19.18 -10.01 22.09
N SER A 253 18.49 -9.95 20.95
CA SER A 253 17.66 -11.06 20.47
C SER A 253 18.20 -11.68 19.20
N ALA A 254 18.18 -13.01 19.11
CA ALA A 254 18.58 -13.76 17.91
C ALA A 254 17.66 -13.53 16.69
N TRP A 255 16.60 -12.74 16.85
CA TRP A 255 15.58 -12.47 15.84
C TRP A 255 15.79 -11.07 15.28
N LYS A 256 16.11 -10.98 13.99
CA LYS A 256 16.23 -9.74 13.24
C LYS A 256 15.02 -9.66 12.31
N TYR A 257 14.14 -8.70 12.58
CA TYR A 257 13.00 -8.38 11.71
C TYR A 257 13.41 -7.30 10.73
N TRP A 258 12.83 -7.32 9.54
CA TRP A 258 13.25 -6.47 8.44
C TRP A 258 12.10 -5.62 7.93
N THR A 259 12.27 -4.31 8.04
CA THR A 259 11.31 -3.34 7.49
C THR A 259 11.13 -3.51 5.98
N LEU A 260 12.19 -3.89 5.25
CA LEU A 260 12.20 -4.10 3.79
C LEU A 260 12.11 -5.58 3.38
N GLY A 261 11.62 -6.46 4.27
CA GLY A 261 11.51 -7.89 3.99
C GLY A 261 12.86 -8.62 4.01
N ASN A 262 12.90 -9.85 3.49
CA ASN A 262 14.09 -10.70 3.67
C ASN A 262 15.30 -10.20 2.85
N PRO A 263 16.45 -9.83 3.47
CA PRO A 263 17.62 -9.31 2.77
C PRO A 263 18.20 -10.23 1.69
N LYS A 264 17.98 -11.54 1.81
CA LYS A 264 18.48 -12.54 0.86
C LYS A 264 17.60 -12.70 -0.37
N LYS A 265 16.40 -12.12 -0.37
CA LYS A 265 15.41 -12.28 -1.44
C LYS A 265 14.95 -10.94 -2.02
N THR A 266 14.92 -9.90 -1.21
CA THR A 266 14.46 -8.58 -1.61
C THR A 266 15.61 -7.72 -2.12
N THR A 267 15.45 -7.19 -3.33
CA THR A 267 16.30 -6.12 -3.88
C THR A 267 15.66 -4.77 -3.58
N VAL A 268 16.42 -3.86 -2.98
CA VAL A 268 15.99 -2.47 -2.77
C VAL A 268 16.48 -1.64 -3.94
N ILE A 269 15.57 -0.87 -4.54
CA ILE A 269 15.85 0.03 -5.65
C ILE A 269 15.65 1.47 -5.14
N GLY A 270 16.67 2.31 -5.19
CA GLY A 270 16.63 3.68 -4.66
C GLY A 270 17.72 4.57 -5.26
N TYR A 271 17.72 5.87 -4.98
CA TYR A 271 18.77 6.79 -5.45
C TYR A 271 20.11 6.55 -4.72
N ALA A 272 21.25 6.83 -5.36
CA ALA A 272 22.54 6.85 -4.67
C ALA A 272 22.57 7.87 -3.53
N ASN A 273 23.37 7.59 -2.50
CA ASN A 273 23.48 8.34 -1.25
C ASN A 273 22.14 8.53 -0.51
N SER A 274 21.17 7.64 -0.76
CA SER A 274 19.88 7.67 -0.09
C SER A 274 19.89 6.92 1.24
N THR A 275 18.89 7.21 2.08
CA THR A 275 18.59 6.42 3.28
C THR A 275 18.31 4.95 2.96
N ALA A 276 17.80 4.64 1.77
CA ALA A 276 17.59 3.27 1.31
C ALA A 276 18.92 2.54 1.06
N GLU A 277 19.89 3.21 0.41
CA GLU A 277 21.23 2.65 0.21
C GLU A 277 21.92 2.41 1.57
N GLU A 278 21.90 3.41 2.45
CA GLU A 278 22.46 3.29 3.81
C GLU A 278 21.84 2.10 4.57
N PHE A 279 20.51 2.00 4.57
CA PHE A 279 19.80 0.88 5.19
C PHE A 279 20.24 -0.48 4.61
N THR A 280 20.44 -0.59 3.29
CA THR A 280 20.89 -1.84 2.67
C THR A 280 22.30 -2.26 3.09
N ASN A 281 23.21 -1.30 3.28
CA ASN A 281 24.57 -1.56 3.74
C ASN A 281 24.58 -2.20 5.14
N GLU A 282 23.67 -1.77 6.03
CA GLU A 282 23.54 -2.34 7.38
C GLU A 282 22.76 -3.66 7.43
N SER A 283 21.77 -3.79 6.54
CA SER A 283 20.83 -4.91 6.56
C SER A 283 21.27 -6.09 5.69
N GLY A 284 22.20 -5.88 4.75
CA GLY A 284 22.67 -6.89 3.81
C GLY A 284 21.72 -7.14 2.64
N HIS A 285 20.79 -6.21 2.38
CA HIS A 285 19.96 -6.25 1.17
C HIS A 285 20.81 -5.95 -0.06
N ARG A 286 20.44 -6.52 -1.22
CA ARG A 286 20.97 -6.05 -2.50
C ARG A 286 20.39 -4.68 -2.80
N PHE A 287 21.24 -3.70 -3.08
CA PHE A 287 20.83 -2.39 -3.57
C PHE A 287 21.03 -2.28 -5.08
N VAL A 288 20.10 -1.57 -5.74
CA VAL A 288 20.19 -1.18 -7.14
C VAL A 288 19.84 0.29 -7.25
N GLU A 289 20.76 1.07 -7.79
CA GLU A 289 20.58 2.51 -7.97
C GLU A 289 19.51 2.83 -9.03
N ILE A 290 18.61 3.77 -8.70
CA ILE A 290 17.76 4.51 -9.64
C ILE A 290 18.64 5.58 -10.28
N GLY A 291 18.65 5.69 -11.61
CA GLY A 291 19.47 6.68 -12.29
C GLY A 291 20.85 6.20 -12.77
N GLY A 292 21.10 4.89 -12.83
CA GLY A 292 22.35 4.39 -13.43
C GLY A 292 22.47 4.73 -14.94
N LEU A 293 23.51 5.50 -15.29
CA LEU A 293 23.96 5.89 -16.65
C LEU A 293 22.82 6.17 -17.65
N GLY A 294 22.39 7.43 -17.74
CA GLY A 294 21.58 7.95 -18.85
C GLY A 294 20.13 8.33 -18.55
N ASP A 295 19.69 8.32 -17.30
CA ASP A 295 18.40 8.88 -16.82
C ASP A 295 18.70 10.24 -16.15
N VAL A 296 18.95 11.23 -16.99
CA VAL A 296 19.56 12.52 -16.61
C VAL A 296 18.56 13.45 -15.94
N ASN A 297 17.27 13.28 -16.21
CA ASN A 297 16.23 14.10 -15.62
C ASN A 297 15.61 13.49 -14.35
N GLU A 298 16.13 12.32 -13.92
CA GLU A 298 15.70 11.56 -12.75
C GLU A 298 14.21 11.16 -12.77
N ASP A 299 13.59 11.10 -13.94
CA ASP A 299 12.17 10.74 -14.12
C ASP A 299 11.94 9.22 -14.06
N GLY A 300 13.02 8.43 -14.05
CA GLY A 300 12.98 6.99 -13.94
C GLY A 300 12.85 6.27 -15.28
N LEU A 301 12.91 7.00 -16.41
CA LEU A 301 12.81 6.49 -17.77
C LEU A 301 14.01 6.96 -18.61
N ILE A 302 14.91 6.06 -19.01
CA ILE A 302 15.97 6.39 -19.99
C ILE A 302 15.33 6.58 -21.37
N ASN A 303 15.22 7.82 -21.85
CA ASN A 303 14.52 8.16 -23.08
C ASN A 303 15.13 9.35 -23.84
N ALA A 304 14.45 9.82 -24.89
CA ALA A 304 14.95 10.91 -25.73
C ALA A 304 15.05 12.27 -25.00
N ILE A 305 14.33 12.44 -23.89
CA ILE A 305 14.41 13.62 -23.03
C ILE A 305 15.77 13.64 -22.34
N ASP A 306 16.22 12.53 -21.76
CA ASP A 306 17.55 12.44 -21.13
C ASP A 306 18.68 12.72 -22.12
N ALA A 307 18.57 12.21 -23.34
CA ALA A 307 19.52 12.52 -24.39
C ALA A 307 19.53 14.02 -24.74
N SER A 308 18.36 14.67 -24.72
CA SER A 308 18.25 16.11 -24.93
C SER A 308 18.85 16.92 -23.78
N ASP A 309 18.75 16.43 -22.55
CA ASP A 309 19.33 17.06 -21.37
C ASP A 309 20.86 16.95 -21.37
N ILE A 310 21.42 15.80 -21.75
CA ILE A 310 22.85 15.62 -22.01
C ILE A 310 23.34 16.60 -23.09
N LEU A 311 22.63 16.71 -24.21
CA LEU A 311 22.98 17.64 -25.29
C LEU A 311 22.91 19.10 -24.83
N SER A 312 22.01 19.42 -23.91
CA SER A 312 21.89 20.74 -23.32
C SER A 312 23.11 21.08 -22.43
N VAL A 313 23.60 20.12 -21.64
CA VAL A 313 24.83 20.25 -20.85
C VAL A 313 26.05 20.38 -21.78
N TYR A 314 26.14 19.54 -22.81
CA TYR A 314 27.20 19.64 -23.83
C TYR A 314 27.21 21.01 -24.53
N ALA A 315 26.06 21.51 -24.97
CA ALA A 315 25.96 22.81 -25.63
C ALA A 315 26.38 23.96 -24.71
N LYS A 316 26.01 23.92 -23.42
CA LYS A 316 26.42 24.92 -22.43
C LYS A 316 27.93 24.95 -22.24
N THR A 317 28.56 23.78 -22.09
CA THR A 317 30.00 23.66 -21.82
C THR A 317 30.85 24.00 -23.05
N ALA A 318 30.40 23.59 -24.24
CA ALA A 318 31.05 23.93 -25.52
C ALA A 318 31.01 25.43 -25.84
N THR A 319 29.88 26.10 -25.60
CA THR A 319 29.71 27.53 -25.92
C THR A 319 30.37 28.45 -24.92
N LYS A 320 30.41 28.07 -23.63
CA LYS A 320 31.02 28.90 -22.57
C LYS A 320 32.49 28.58 -22.30
N LYS A 321 33.06 27.56 -22.96
CA LYS A 321 34.42 27.02 -22.67
C LYS A 321 34.63 26.66 -21.19
N THR A 322 33.57 26.24 -20.53
CA THR A 322 33.61 25.81 -19.13
C THR A 322 33.46 24.30 -19.07
N LYS A 323 34.15 23.65 -18.13
CA LYS A 323 33.96 22.22 -17.88
C LYS A 323 32.57 21.97 -17.26
N PRO A 324 31.98 20.78 -17.47
CA PRO A 324 30.81 20.33 -16.72
C PRO A 324 31.08 20.41 -15.20
N THR A 325 30.05 20.64 -14.40
CA THR A 325 30.16 20.46 -12.95
C THR A 325 30.39 18.98 -12.61
N SER A 326 30.80 18.70 -11.37
CA SER A 326 30.94 17.33 -10.87
C SER A 326 29.64 16.53 -10.99
N ASP A 327 28.51 17.18 -10.72
CA ASP A 327 27.17 16.57 -10.78
C ASP A 327 26.77 16.36 -12.26
N GLU A 328 26.94 17.37 -13.11
CA GLU A 328 26.68 17.23 -14.56
C GLU A 328 27.54 16.13 -15.19
N LEU A 329 28.78 15.97 -14.76
CA LEU A 329 29.66 14.88 -15.22
C LEU A 329 29.14 13.52 -14.73
N SER A 330 28.71 13.42 -13.47
CA SER A 330 28.16 12.18 -12.91
C SER A 330 26.91 11.71 -13.65
N ASP A 331 26.03 12.65 -14.00
CA ASP A 331 24.70 12.33 -14.53
C ASP A 331 24.72 12.17 -16.05
N CYS A 332 25.57 12.92 -16.75
CA CYS A 332 25.57 12.99 -18.21
C CYS A 332 26.71 12.24 -18.90
N ASP A 333 27.77 11.81 -18.19
CA ASP A 333 28.88 11.00 -18.75
C ASP A 333 28.49 9.51 -18.77
N VAL A 334 27.74 9.14 -19.81
CA VAL A 334 27.13 7.82 -19.96
C VAL A 334 28.14 6.76 -20.39
N ASN A 335 29.23 7.15 -21.05
CA ASN A 335 30.28 6.22 -21.46
C ASN A 335 31.49 6.20 -20.50
N LYS A 336 31.51 7.06 -19.47
CA LYS A 336 32.58 7.17 -18.47
C LYS A 336 33.94 7.52 -19.08
N ASP A 337 33.95 8.29 -20.17
CA ASP A 337 35.20 8.76 -20.80
C ASP A 337 35.74 10.05 -20.16
N GLY A 338 35.01 10.62 -19.19
CA GLY A 338 35.36 11.84 -18.50
C GLY A 338 34.92 13.12 -19.22
N SER A 339 34.08 13.01 -20.26
CA SER A 339 33.61 14.14 -21.07
C SER A 339 32.12 14.04 -21.44
N VAL A 340 31.30 15.00 -21.01
CA VAL A 340 29.90 15.09 -21.46
C VAL A 340 29.82 15.60 -22.90
N ASN A 341 29.35 14.77 -23.83
CA ASN A 341 29.29 15.10 -25.25
C ASN A 341 28.16 14.38 -26.02
N ALA A 342 28.11 14.59 -27.33
CA ALA A 342 27.05 14.00 -28.18
C ALA A 342 27.09 12.47 -28.23
N VAL A 343 28.23 11.85 -27.91
CA VAL A 343 28.38 10.40 -27.80
C VAL A 343 27.55 9.88 -26.63
N ASP A 344 27.54 10.55 -25.47
CA ASP A 344 26.73 10.17 -24.30
C ASP A 344 25.23 10.19 -24.62
N ALA A 345 24.77 11.25 -25.28
CA ALA A 345 23.39 11.35 -25.74
C ALA A 345 23.04 10.24 -26.76
N SER A 346 24.00 9.85 -27.60
CA SER A 346 23.82 8.76 -28.55
C SER A 346 23.72 7.38 -27.88
N TYR A 347 24.41 7.17 -26.75
CA TYR A 347 24.27 5.97 -25.94
C TYR A 347 22.87 5.87 -25.33
N VAL A 348 22.34 6.97 -24.79
CA VAL A 348 20.96 7.07 -24.29
C VAL A 348 19.94 6.75 -25.39
N LEU A 349 20.08 7.38 -26.56
CA LEU A 349 19.16 7.14 -27.68
C LEU A 349 19.27 5.72 -28.23
N SER A 350 20.48 5.14 -28.26
CA SER A 350 20.69 3.76 -28.70
C SER A 350 20.07 2.78 -27.72
N TYR A 351 20.19 3.03 -26.42
CA TYR A 351 19.53 2.23 -25.39
C TYR A 351 18.01 2.36 -25.47
N TYR A 352 17.49 3.57 -25.65
CA TYR A 352 16.07 3.83 -25.84
C TYR A 352 15.52 3.13 -27.10
N ALA A 353 16.23 3.20 -28.23
CA ALA A 353 15.87 2.51 -29.46
C ALA A 353 15.90 0.98 -29.30
N TYR A 354 16.92 0.45 -28.62
CA TYR A 354 17.05 -0.97 -28.33
C TYR A 354 15.90 -1.49 -27.46
N THR A 355 15.60 -0.80 -26.35
CA THR A 355 14.55 -1.20 -25.41
C THR A 355 13.13 -0.98 -25.94
N SER A 356 12.93 0.01 -26.80
CA SER A 356 11.62 0.26 -27.45
C SER A 356 11.31 -0.73 -28.59
N THR A 357 12.32 -1.35 -29.18
CA THR A 357 12.17 -2.32 -30.28
C THR A 357 12.23 -3.79 -29.83
N ASN A 358 12.92 -4.09 -28.73
CA ASN A 358 13.01 -5.43 -28.16
C ASN A 358 12.12 -5.59 -26.92
N LYS A 359 10.83 -5.89 -27.14
CA LYS A 359 9.99 -6.49 -26.10
C LYS A 359 10.52 -7.90 -25.80
N ASP A 360 10.83 -8.20 -24.55
CA ASP A 360 11.09 -9.56 -23.99
C ASP A 360 12.52 -10.08 -23.77
N LYS A 361 13.47 -9.28 -23.26
CA LYS A 361 14.53 -9.84 -22.37
C LYS A 361 14.88 -8.89 -21.23
N GLY A 362 14.31 -9.17 -20.06
CA GLY A 362 14.85 -8.69 -18.79
C GLY A 362 16.18 -9.39 -18.49
N ASP A 363 17.05 -8.70 -17.76
CA ASP A 363 18.44 -9.06 -17.44
C ASP A 363 19.42 -8.98 -18.60
N ASP A 364 19.78 -7.77 -19.05
CA ASP A 364 21.17 -7.49 -19.48
C ASP A 364 21.44 -6.00 -19.72
N LYS A 365 21.56 -5.20 -18.64
CA LYS A 365 22.20 -3.86 -18.72
C LYS A 365 23.72 -3.95 -18.95
N LEU A 366 24.34 -5.06 -18.54
CA LEU A 366 25.79 -5.28 -18.68
C LEU A 366 26.19 -5.64 -20.12
N ASP A 367 25.29 -6.29 -20.87
CA ASP A 367 25.55 -6.79 -22.22
C ASP A 367 25.39 -5.68 -23.29
N PHE A 368 24.55 -4.65 -23.05
CA PHE A 368 24.45 -3.48 -23.94
C PHE A 368 25.70 -2.58 -23.88
N VAL A 369 26.19 -2.25 -22.68
CA VAL A 369 27.43 -1.47 -22.52
C VAL A 369 28.61 -2.23 -23.16
N THR A 370 28.66 -3.56 -23.00
CA THR A 370 29.69 -4.40 -23.62
C THR A 370 29.54 -4.50 -25.15
N TYR A 371 28.32 -4.50 -25.69
CA TYR A 371 28.05 -4.55 -27.13
C TYR A 371 28.38 -3.23 -27.85
N VAL A 372 28.00 -2.08 -27.28
CA VAL A 372 28.20 -0.76 -27.91
C VAL A 372 29.60 -0.17 -27.62
N MET A 373 30.33 -0.65 -26.61
CA MET A 373 31.72 -0.24 -26.37
C MET A 373 32.76 -1.03 -27.17
N ASN A 374 32.37 -2.16 -27.79
CA ASN A 374 33.24 -3.03 -28.60
C ASN A 374 32.88 -3.05 -30.11
N THR A 375 31.93 -2.23 -30.53
CA THR A 375 31.60 -1.94 -31.95
C THR A 375 31.84 -0.48 -32.23
#